data_AF-A0A522CVJ7-F1
#
_entry.id   AF-A0A522CVJ7-F1
#
_cell.length_a   1.000
_cell.length_b   1.000
_cell.length_c   1.000
_cell.angle_alpha   90.00
_cell.angle_beta   90.00
_cell.angle_gamma   90.00
#
_symmetry.space_group_name_H-M   'P 1'
#
loop_
_entity.id
_entity.type
_entity.pdbx_description
1 polymer ?
#
loop_
_entity_poly.entity_id
_entity_poly.type
_entity_poly.pdbx_seq_one_letter_code
_entity_poly.pdbx_strand_id
1 'polypeptide(L)'
;MIVLVFIIILEISFAVHIYFLSSYISKKDEKSFRGFLFTSVTNIFLGIFLSVFILISPRELKEINLDRLLFIESGLIFFFMLFVKYRVSRRIYRRTQDPAHFHYSFFGKKVIHASAVGGKDVITYFMTLPLTLICGAYFVVKLGCN
;
A
#
# COMPACT_ATOMS: atom_id res chain seq x y z
N MET A 1 5.07 25.07 1.48
CA MET A 1 4.00 24.09 1.86
C MET A 1 3.31 23.44 0.65
N ILE A 2 3.19 24.14 -0.48
CA ILE A 2 2.51 23.62 -1.68
C ILE A 2 3.25 22.43 -2.31
N VAL A 3 4.58 22.43 -2.26
CA VAL A 3 5.42 21.31 -2.74
C VAL A 3 5.08 20.01 -2.03
N LEU A 4 4.88 20.06 -0.71
CA LEU A 4 4.54 18.89 0.10
C LEU A 4 3.19 18.29 -0.30
N VAL A 5 2.21 19.13 -0.66
CA VAL A 5 0.92 18.66 -1.18
C VAL A 5 1.11 17.93 -2.51
N PHE A 6 1.91 18.48 -3.42
CA PHE A 6 2.20 17.82 -4.70
C PHE A 6 2.97 16.51 -4.54
N ILE A 7 3.90 16.43 -3.58
CA ILE A 7 4.61 15.18 -3.24
C ILE A 7 3.60 14.11 -2.77
N ILE A 8 2.69 14.46 -1.85
CA ILE A 8 1.66 13.54 -1.37
C ILE A 8 0.74 13.08 -2.53
N ILE A 9 0.35 14.00 -3.41
CA ILE A 9 -0.46 13.65 -4.60
C ILE A 9 0.31 12.69 -5.52
N LEU A 10 1.61 12.94 -5.73
CA LEU A 10 2.47 12.08 -6.53
C LEU A 10 2.55 10.67 -5.94
N GLU A 11 2.73 10.56 -4.63
CA GLU A 11 2.78 9.27 -3.91
C GLU A 11 1.46 8.50 -4.03
N ILE A 12 0.33 9.16 -3.82
CA ILE A 12 -1.00 8.53 -3.97
C ILE A 12 -1.18 8.06 -5.41
N SER A 13 -0.83 8.89 -6.39
CA SER A 13 -0.93 8.55 -7.81
C SER A 13 0.01 7.38 -8.18
N PHE A 14 1.20 7.32 -7.58
CA PHE A 14 2.12 6.21 -7.73
C PHE A 14 1.59 4.92 -7.09
N ALA A 15 0.95 4.98 -5.93
CA ALA A 15 0.29 3.83 -5.31
C ALA A 15 -0.86 3.28 -6.19
N VAL A 16 -1.67 4.17 -6.76
CA VAL A 16 -2.73 3.80 -7.72
C VAL A 16 -2.13 3.19 -8.99
N HIS A 17 -1.00 3.70 -9.46
CA HIS A 17 -0.26 3.15 -10.60
C HIS A 17 0.19 1.70 -10.34
N ILE A 18 0.81 1.42 -9.19
CA ILE A 18 1.20 0.06 -8.77
C ILE A 18 -0.03 -0.86 -8.69
N TYR A 19 -1.16 -0.34 -8.19
CA TYR A 19 -2.41 -1.10 -8.14
C TYR A 19 -2.89 -1.51 -9.54
N PHE A 20 -2.91 -0.59 -10.51
CA PHE A 20 -3.30 -0.91 -11.88
C PHE A 20 -2.34 -1.91 -12.54
N LEU A 21 -1.03 -1.75 -12.34
CA LEU A 21 -0.03 -2.69 -12.82
C LEU A 21 -0.27 -4.10 -12.26
N SER A 22 -0.43 -4.20 -10.93
CA SER A 22 -0.67 -5.48 -10.25
C SER A 22 -1.98 -6.14 -10.69
N SER A 23 -3.04 -5.33 -10.88
CA SER A 23 -4.34 -5.79 -11.37
C SER A 23 -4.24 -6.29 -12.80
N TYR A 24 -3.54 -5.56 -13.68
CA TYR A 24 -3.34 -5.95 -15.07
C TYR A 24 -2.55 -7.26 -15.19
N ILE A 25 -1.45 -7.41 -14.45
CA ILE A 25 -0.68 -8.67 -14.45
C ILE A 25 -1.55 -9.86 -13.99
N SER A 26 -2.45 -9.62 -13.03
CA SER A 26 -3.28 -10.68 -12.45
C SER A 26 -4.48 -11.07 -13.31
N LYS A 27 -5.14 -10.10 -13.96
CA LYS A 27 -6.43 -10.29 -14.64
C LYS A 27 -6.35 -10.15 -16.15
N LYS A 28 -5.29 -9.53 -16.67
CA LYS A 28 -5.08 -9.18 -18.09
C LYS A 28 -6.24 -8.40 -18.69
N ASP A 29 -6.92 -7.57 -17.90
CA ASP A 29 -8.09 -6.81 -18.34
C ASP A 29 -7.74 -5.44 -18.92
N GLU A 30 -8.48 -5.02 -19.94
CA GLU A 30 -8.25 -3.75 -20.65
C GLU A 30 -8.41 -2.52 -19.76
N LYS A 31 -9.32 -2.57 -18.77
CA LYS A 31 -9.54 -1.47 -17.84
C LYS A 31 -8.30 -1.20 -16.99
N SER A 32 -7.67 -2.24 -16.46
CA SER A 32 -6.41 -2.11 -15.71
C SER A 32 -5.27 -1.59 -16.59
N PHE A 33 -5.22 -2.00 -17.86
CA PHE A 33 -4.22 -1.50 -18.82
C PHE A 33 -4.40 0.00 -19.12
N ARG A 34 -5.62 0.44 -19.42
CA ARG A 34 -5.92 1.86 -19.66
C ARG A 34 -5.62 2.71 -18.41
N GLY A 35 -5.97 2.22 -17.23
CA GLY A 35 -5.65 2.87 -15.95
C GLY A 35 -4.14 2.99 -15.72
N PHE A 36 -3.38 1.93 -16.01
CA PHE A 36 -1.92 1.94 -15.96
C PHE A 36 -1.33 3.00 -16.90
N LEU A 37 -1.75 3.05 -18.16
CA LEU A 37 -1.24 4.04 -19.12
C LEU A 37 -1.55 5.48 -18.68
N PHE A 38 -2.79 5.75 -18.26
CA PHE A 38 -3.18 7.07 -17.80
C PHE A 38 -2.34 7.52 -16.60
N THR A 39 -2.21 6.65 -15.60
CA THR A 39 -1.41 6.95 -14.39
C THR A 39 0.08 7.09 -14.69
N SER A 40 0.65 6.33 -15.64
CA SER A 40 2.03 6.55 -16.11
C SER A 40 2.21 7.97 -16.64
N VAL A 41 1.34 8.39 -17.55
CA VAL A 41 1.41 9.70 -18.18
C VAL A 41 1.26 10.79 -17.11
N THR A 42 0.24 10.70 -16.27
CA THR A 42 0.02 11.65 -15.18
C THR A 42 1.23 11.74 -14.24
N ASN A 43 1.82 10.60 -13.83
CA ASN A 43 2.98 10.60 -12.93
C ASN A 43 4.22 11.23 -13.56
N ILE A 44 4.47 10.96 -14.85
CA ILE A 44 5.58 11.59 -15.58
C ILE A 44 5.40 13.10 -15.63
N PHE A 45 4.22 13.58 -16.03
CA PHE A 45 3.93 15.02 -16.09
C PHE A 45 4.00 15.68 -14.71
N LEU A 46 3.43 15.04 -13.68
CA LEU A 46 3.45 15.57 -12.31
C LEU A 46 4.88 15.62 -11.76
N GLY A 47 5.70 14.61 -12.03
CA GLY A 47 7.11 14.57 -11.64
C GLY A 47 7.95 15.65 -12.32
N ILE A 48 7.79 15.84 -13.63
CA ILE A 48 8.46 16.91 -14.38
C ILE A 48 8.02 18.28 -13.85
N PHE A 49 6.71 18.49 -13.68
CA PHE A 49 6.16 19.74 -13.14
C PHE A 49 6.74 20.06 -11.76
N LEU A 50 6.76 19.08 -10.85
CA LEU A 50 7.31 19.25 -9.51
C LEU A 50 8.81 19.59 -9.54
N SER A 51 9.56 18.93 -10.42
CA SER A 51 11.00 19.15 -10.58
C SER A 51 11.30 20.56 -11.07
N VAL A 52 10.57 21.03 -12.09
CA VAL A 52 10.70 22.40 -12.61
C VAL A 52 10.26 23.42 -11.56
N PHE A 53 9.16 23.16 -10.85
CA PHE A 53 8.65 24.05 -9.81
C PHE A 53 9.68 24.27 -8.70
N ILE A 54 10.33 23.21 -8.24
CA ILE A 54 11.39 23.25 -7.23
C ILE A 54 12.60 24.06 -7.72
N LEU A 55 13.00 23.90 -8.98
CA LEU A 55 14.12 24.64 -9.57
C LEU A 55 13.84 26.15 -9.64
N ILE A 56 12.60 26.54 -9.94
CA ILE A 56 12.19 27.95 -10.01
C ILE A 56 12.05 28.55 -8.60
N SER A 57 11.62 27.76 -7.62
CA SER A 57 11.34 28.22 -6.25
C SER A 57 12.13 27.44 -5.19
N PRO A 58 13.47 27.58 -5.14
CA PRO A 58 14.32 26.82 -4.21
C PRO A 58 14.09 27.18 -2.73
N ARG A 59 13.46 28.33 -2.45
CA ARG A 59 13.03 28.71 -1.09
C ARG A 59 12.04 27.71 -0.50
N GLU A 60 11.09 27.24 -1.31
CA GLU A 60 10.11 26.24 -0.86
C GLU A 60 10.78 24.95 -0.41
N LEU A 61 11.90 24.55 -1.02
CA LEU A 61 12.63 23.34 -0.66
C LEU A 61 13.35 23.49 0.69
N LYS A 62 13.84 24.69 1.02
CA LYS A 62 14.45 24.98 2.33
C LYS A 62 13.42 25.02 3.46
N GLU A 63 12.17 25.33 3.15
CA GLU A 63 11.07 25.35 4.10
C GLU A 63 10.44 23.95 4.32
N ILE A 64 10.85 22.93 3.55
CA ILE A 64 10.40 21.57 3.78
C ILE A 64 11.04 21.05 5.07
N ASN A 65 10.20 20.88 6.08
CA ASN A 65 10.58 20.15 7.28
C ASN A 65 10.63 18.65 6.96
N LEU A 66 11.85 18.12 6.86
CA LEU A 66 12.12 16.71 6.54
C LEU A 66 11.43 15.76 7.55
N ASP A 67 11.40 16.12 8.84
CA ASP A 67 10.75 15.30 9.86
C ASP A 67 9.24 15.21 9.62
N ARG A 68 8.60 16.31 9.22
CA ARG A 68 7.17 16.32 8.88
C ARG A 68 6.89 15.51 7.61
N LEU A 69 7.78 15.55 6.63
CA LEU A 69 7.68 14.76 5.41
C LEU A 69 7.76 13.26 5.72
N LEU A 70 8.81 12.83 6.42
CA LEU A 70 9.03 11.44 6.81
C LEU A 70 7.89 10.91 7.70
N PHE A 71 7.33 11.74 8.58
CA PHE A 71 6.15 11.39 9.36
C PHE A 71 4.94 11.08 8.49
N ILE A 72 4.67 11.90 7.47
CA ILE A 72 3.54 11.68 6.56
C ILE A 72 3.79 10.46 5.66
N GLU A 73 4.99 10.33 5.09
CA GLU A 73 5.39 9.20 4.22
C GLU A 73 5.27 7.86 4.97
N SER A 74 5.85 7.79 6.17
CA SER A 74 5.79 6.58 7.00
C SER A 74 4.35 6.21 7.36
N GLY A 75 3.50 7.19 7.67
CA GLY A 75 2.07 6.99 7.90
C GLY A 75 1.36 6.44 6.66
N LEU A 76 1.57 7.04 5.48
CA LEU A 76 0.98 6.59 4.22
C LEU A 76 1.39 5.14 3.90
N ILE A 77 2.68 4.83 3.99
CA ILE A 77 3.20 3.46 3.76
C ILE A 77 2.59 2.49 4.77
N PHE A 78 2.51 2.87 6.05
CA PHE A 78 1.93 2.03 7.09
C PHE A 78 0.46 1.70 6.83
N PHE A 79 -0.37 2.70 6.53
CA PHE A 79 -1.79 2.47 6.21
C PHE A 79 -1.98 1.66 4.92
N PHE A 80 -1.14 1.90 3.91
CA PHE A 80 -1.14 1.09 2.69
C PHE A 80 -0.82 -0.39 2.99
N MET A 81 0.18 -0.66 3.82
CA MET A 81 0.54 -2.03 4.21
C MET A 81 -0.56 -2.69 5.06
N LEU A 82 -1.20 -1.94 5.96
CA LEU A 82 -2.38 -2.41 6.69
C LEU A 82 -3.52 -2.78 5.75
N PHE A 83 -3.78 -1.97 4.71
CA PHE A 83 -4.77 -2.29 3.69
C PHE A 83 -4.46 -3.59 2.94
N VAL A 84 -3.19 -3.81 2.57
CA VAL A 84 -2.75 -5.07 1.96
C VAL A 84 -2.99 -6.26 2.90
N LYS A 85 -2.58 -6.14 4.17
CA LYS A 85 -2.80 -7.19 5.18
C LYS A 85 -4.29 -7.46 5.43
N TYR A 86 -5.11 -6.43 5.47
CA TYR A 86 -6.56 -6.55 5.59
C TYR A 86 -7.16 -7.32 4.40
N ARG A 87 -6.75 -7.02 3.16
CA ARG A 87 -7.20 -7.71 1.95
C ARG A 87 -6.84 -9.21 1.97
N VAL A 88 -5.63 -9.54 2.39
CA VAL A 88 -5.16 -10.93 2.53
C VAL A 88 -5.96 -11.64 3.64
N SER A 89 -6.08 -11.02 4.81
CA SER A 89 -6.81 -11.58 5.96
C SER A 89 -8.28 -11.83 5.63
N ARG A 90 -8.94 -10.89 4.96
CA ARG A 90 -10.33 -11.04 4.51
C ARG A 90 -10.49 -12.19 3.52
N ARG A 91 -9.52 -12.41 2.64
CA ARG A 91 -9.52 -13.54 1.69
C ARG A 91 -9.39 -14.88 2.42
N ILE A 92 -8.44 -14.98 3.34
CA ILE A 92 -8.25 -16.18 4.18
C ILE A 92 -9.53 -16.44 4.99
N TYR A 93 -10.05 -15.43 5.67
CA TYR A 93 -11.27 -15.55 6.46
C TYR A 93 -12.44 -16.10 5.64
N ARG A 94 -12.65 -15.58 4.43
CA ARG A 94 -13.69 -16.13 3.52
C ARG A 94 -13.47 -17.60 3.19
N ARG A 95 -12.24 -18.03 2.93
CA ARG A 95 -11.92 -19.45 2.68
C ARG A 95 -12.15 -20.33 3.91
N THR A 96 -11.90 -19.82 5.12
CA THR A 96 -12.18 -20.60 6.35
C THR A 96 -13.67 -20.86 6.59
N GLN A 97 -14.57 -20.15 5.90
CA GLN A 97 -16.01 -20.38 5.94
C GLN A 97 -16.49 -21.36 4.85
N ASP A 98 -15.62 -21.76 3.92
CA ASP A 98 -15.95 -22.70 2.86
C ASP A 98 -15.89 -24.15 3.40
N PRO A 99 -16.94 -24.97 3.23
CA PRO A 99 -16.95 -26.37 3.64
C PRO A 99 -15.79 -27.21 3.08
N ALA A 100 -15.18 -26.79 1.96
CA ALA A 100 -14.01 -27.47 1.41
C ALA A 100 -12.73 -27.30 2.26
N HIS A 101 -12.71 -26.33 3.17
CA HIS A 101 -11.51 -25.94 3.95
C HIS A 101 -11.66 -26.15 5.45
N PHE A 102 -12.75 -26.75 5.92
CA PHE A 102 -12.91 -27.15 7.30
C PHE A 102 -13.70 -28.45 7.42
N HIS A 103 -13.51 -29.17 8.52
CA HIS A 103 -14.38 -30.25 8.95
C HIS A 103 -14.76 -30.05 10.42
N TYR A 104 -15.80 -30.74 10.86
CA TYR A 104 -16.12 -30.83 12.28
C TYR A 104 -15.45 -32.07 12.85
N SER A 105 -14.74 -31.90 13.96
CA SER A 105 -14.24 -33.02 14.76
C SER A 105 -15.39 -33.81 15.39
N PHE A 106 -15.08 -34.98 15.96
CA PHE A 106 -16.04 -35.80 16.69
C PHE A 106 -16.77 -35.03 17.81
N PHE A 107 -16.13 -34.01 18.40
CA PHE A 107 -16.71 -33.15 19.44
C PHE A 107 -17.49 -31.95 18.90
N GLY A 108 -17.78 -31.90 17.59
CA GLY A 108 -18.45 -30.77 16.95
C GLY A 108 -17.58 -29.50 16.85
N LYS A 109 -16.29 -29.56 17.21
CA LYS A 109 -15.37 -28.41 17.06
C LYS A 109 -14.94 -28.28 15.60
N LYS A 110 -15.06 -27.08 15.04
CA LYS A 110 -14.59 -26.73 13.68
C LYS A 110 -13.06 -26.78 13.63
N VAL A 111 -12.51 -27.61 12.74
CA VAL A 111 -11.07 -27.75 12.49
C VAL A 111 -10.78 -27.26 11.07
N ILE A 112 -9.93 -26.24 10.96
CA ILE A 112 -9.57 -25.60 9.69
C ILE A 112 -8.38 -26.32 9.09
N HIS A 113 -8.46 -26.66 7.80
CA HIS A 113 -7.34 -27.26 7.08
C HIS A 113 -6.30 -26.21 6.67
N ALA A 114 -5.03 -26.62 6.55
CA ALA A 114 -3.95 -25.77 6.04
C ALA A 114 -4.24 -25.23 4.62
N SER A 115 -5.10 -25.91 3.85
CA SER A 115 -5.56 -25.47 2.52
C SER A 115 -6.33 -24.14 2.54
N ALA A 116 -6.82 -23.68 3.71
CA ALA A 116 -7.47 -22.38 3.83
C ALA A 116 -6.51 -21.20 3.58
N VAL A 117 -5.20 -21.40 3.80
CA VAL A 117 -4.16 -20.39 3.61
C VAL A 117 -3.33 -20.72 2.37
N GLY A 118 -3.40 -19.87 1.35
CA GLY A 118 -2.59 -20.07 0.14
C GLY A 118 -1.14 -19.63 0.34
N GLY A 119 -0.18 -20.29 -0.32
CA GLY A 119 1.24 -19.89 -0.26
C GLY A 119 1.49 -18.43 -0.66
N LYS A 120 0.73 -17.92 -1.65
CA LYS A 120 0.76 -16.50 -2.04
C LYS A 120 0.34 -15.56 -0.90
N ASP A 121 -0.64 -15.97 -0.10
CA ASP A 121 -1.13 -15.17 1.03
C ASP A 121 -0.05 -15.09 2.13
N VAL A 122 0.63 -16.21 2.42
CA VAL A 122 1.76 -16.27 3.36
C VAL A 122 2.91 -15.38 2.91
N ILE A 123 3.38 -15.55 1.67
CA ILE A 123 4.51 -14.78 1.11
C ILE A 123 4.19 -13.28 1.16
N THR A 124 2.98 -12.89 0.75
CA THR A 124 2.57 -11.48 0.78
C THR A 124 2.59 -10.93 2.21
N TYR A 125 2.12 -11.71 3.18
CA TYR A 125 2.08 -11.29 4.59
C TYR A 125 3.49 -11.10 5.18
N PHE A 126 4.40 -12.02 4.89
CA PHE A 126 5.79 -11.97 5.38
C PHE A 126 6.60 -10.88 4.68
N MET A 127 6.49 -10.73 3.37
CA MET A 127 7.25 -9.71 2.62
C MET A 127 6.85 -8.28 3.01
N THR A 128 5.58 -8.07 3.36
CA THR A 128 5.10 -6.75 3.80
C THR A 128 5.38 -6.45 5.27
N LEU A 129 5.73 -7.45 6.08
CA LEU A 129 5.85 -7.33 7.53
C LEU A 129 7.02 -6.43 7.99
N PRO A 130 8.26 -6.57 7.50
CA PRO A 130 9.36 -5.68 7.90
C PRO A 130 9.03 -4.21 7.65
N LEU A 131 8.51 -3.91 6.45
CA LEU A 131 8.15 -2.55 6.07
C LEU A 131 7.00 -1.99 6.91
N THR A 132 5.98 -2.81 7.21
CA THR A 132 4.88 -2.42 8.10
C THR A 132 5.39 -2.06 9.49
N LEU A 133 6.32 -2.85 10.04
CA LEU A 133 6.85 -2.64 11.37
C LEU A 133 7.75 -1.41 11.45
N ILE A 134 8.66 -1.23 10.49
CA ILE A 134 9.58 -0.09 10.47
C ILE A 134 8.80 1.23 10.30
N CYS A 135 7.97 1.32 9.26
CA CYS A 135 7.19 2.54 9.00
C CYS A 135 6.14 2.78 10.10
N GLY A 136 5.50 1.72 10.60
CA GLY A 136 4.54 1.82 11.70
C GLY A 136 5.17 2.27 13.01
N ALA A 137 6.34 1.73 13.37
CA ALA A 137 7.05 2.13 14.58
C ALA A 137 7.45 3.61 14.51
N TYR A 138 8.03 4.06 13.39
CA TYR A 138 8.39 5.46 13.20
C TYR A 138 7.17 6.39 13.31
N PHE A 139 6.08 6.05 12.60
CA PHE A 139 4.85 6.82 12.60
C PHE A 139 4.24 6.93 14.01
N VAL A 140 4.12 5.81 14.73
CA VAL A 140 3.54 5.78 16.09
C VAL A 140 4.39 6.55 17.09
N VAL A 141 5.72 6.40 17.05
CA VAL A 141 6.63 7.14 17.94
C VAL A 141 6.50 8.65 17.70
N LYS A 142 6.54 9.10 16.45
CA LYS A 142 6.38 10.52 16.13
C LYS A 142 4.98 11.06 16.41
N LEU A 143 3.95 10.22 16.37
CA LEU A 143 2.58 10.59 16.75
C LEU A 143 2.44 10.85 18.26
N GLY A 144 3.18 10.12 19.09
CA GLY A 144 3.19 10.31 20.55
C GLY A 144 4.12 11.41 21.06
N CYS A 145 5.03 11.92 20.23
CA CYS A 145 5.99 12.98 20.57
C CYS A 145 5.61 14.38 20.02
N ASN A 146 4.50 14.48 19.28
CA ASN A 146 3.92 15.76 18.83
C ASN A 146 2.80 16.19 19.77
#